data_AF-A0A538D7Y6-F1
#
_entry.id   AF-A0A538D7Y6-F1
#
_cell.length_a   1.000
_cell.length_b   1.000
_cell.length_c   1.000
_cell.angle_alpha   90.00
_cell.angle_beta   90.00
_cell.angle_gamma   90.00
#
_symmetry.space_group_name_H-M   'P 1'
#
loop_
_entity.id
_entity.type
_entity.pdbx_description
1 polymer ?
#
loop_
_entity_poly.entity_id
_entity_poly.type
_entity_poly.pdbx_seq_one_letter_code
_entity_poly.pdbx_strand_id
1 'polypeptide(L)'
;MSRAFLLAVAAAATAIALVPTADSASSHKAAASPQPQIFVIGSNGAGETNITRNTSGNDSPSWSPDGTRIAFSSNRDGNWEIYVMEADGSGITRLTINRSADDAAPAWSPDGSRIAFHTNRDDNYEIYVMNPDGSGQTNLTKESGSEDASPSWAPDSSRLVFASEGDLYTMRADGSQQARLTSGKVEDQFPAWSPDGTKIALAASVGSKTFIEVVKADGTGRTRLTHGGLEVEPRWSKDGSRIAYADFKTGLGHIVVMNADGTGATPLTGFPKRADYDPSWSPDGTKILFAGYLDTAPPLVLVVGPPRQRVLKQKGVLILIACDELCRLKVSGLVTIAGHRRKLKLRTATMKISDPKLLTLRLAGTGLRKVRAALAHRKKVRAAIVIRGVDAAGNVRTKRYRATLRR
;
A
#
# COMPACT_ATOMS: atom_id res chain seq x y z
N MET A 1 8.60 6.56 20.93
CA MET A 1 7.32 5.87 20.66
C MET A 1 7.46 5.04 19.38
N SER A 2 7.73 3.74 19.58
CA SER A 2 7.92 2.72 18.55
C SER A 2 6.72 2.52 17.61
N ARG A 3 6.98 1.95 16.43
CA ARG A 3 6.13 1.28 15.41
C ARG A 3 4.68 0.88 15.77
N ALA A 4 4.38 0.70 17.05
CA ALA A 4 3.04 0.65 17.62
C ALA A 4 2.15 1.88 17.31
N PHE A 5 2.71 3.08 17.09
CA PHE A 5 1.92 4.27 16.74
C PHE A 5 1.53 4.33 15.25
N LEU A 6 2.40 3.90 14.32
CA LEU A 6 2.03 3.63 12.92
C LEU A 6 0.93 2.56 12.83
N LEU A 7 1.04 1.53 13.67
CA LEU A 7 -0.03 0.54 13.85
C LEU A 7 -1.30 1.15 14.46
N ALA A 8 -1.24 2.21 15.27
CA ALA A 8 -2.43 2.81 15.87
C ALA A 8 -3.25 3.67 14.88
N VAL A 9 -2.58 4.41 13.97
CA VAL A 9 -3.26 5.15 12.89
C VAL A 9 -3.84 4.18 11.84
N ALA A 10 -3.17 3.05 11.58
CA ALA A 10 -3.68 1.97 10.71
C ALA A 10 -4.71 1.03 11.40
N ALA A 11 -4.66 0.85 12.72
CA ALA A 11 -5.53 -0.09 13.45
C ALA A 11 -6.89 0.48 13.82
N ALA A 12 -7.08 1.80 13.83
CA ALA A 12 -8.39 2.41 14.11
C ALA A 12 -9.46 2.06 13.05
N ALA A 13 -9.08 1.53 11.88
CA ALA A 13 -10.00 1.05 10.84
C ALA A 13 -10.27 -0.47 10.88
N THR A 14 -9.66 -1.22 11.82
CA THR A 14 -9.75 -2.70 11.83
C THR A 14 -10.21 -3.25 13.18
N ALA A 15 -11.41 -2.89 13.61
CA ALA A 15 -12.11 -3.58 14.70
C ALA A 15 -13.53 -3.98 14.29
N ILE A 16 -13.63 -5.04 13.48
CA ILE A 16 -14.77 -5.96 13.57
C ILE A 16 -14.20 -7.29 14.05
N ALA A 17 -14.09 -7.43 15.37
CA ALA A 17 -13.85 -8.71 16.00
C ALA A 17 -15.09 -9.59 15.80
N LEU A 18 -15.01 -10.55 14.88
CA LEU A 18 -15.86 -11.73 14.97
C LEU A 18 -15.32 -12.59 16.11
N VAL A 19 -16.00 -12.55 17.26
CA VAL A 19 -15.84 -13.53 18.32
C VAL A 19 -16.04 -14.93 17.71
N PRO A 20 -15.04 -15.83 17.72
CA PRO A 20 -15.26 -17.19 17.28
C PRO A 20 -16.05 -17.90 18.38
N THR A 21 -17.32 -18.20 18.12
CA THR A 21 -18.01 -19.24 18.89
C THR A 21 -17.28 -20.55 18.61
N ALA A 22 -16.73 -21.15 19.66
CA ALA A 22 -16.06 -22.44 19.60
C ALA A 22 -17.02 -23.49 19.03
N ASP A 23 -16.75 -23.98 17.81
CA ASP A 23 -16.98 -25.39 17.52
C ASP A 23 -16.25 -25.89 16.27
N SER A 24 -15.69 -27.10 16.42
CA SER A 24 -15.00 -27.94 15.44
C SER A 24 -13.60 -27.51 14.97
N ALA A 25 -12.60 -28.16 15.56
CA ALA A 25 -11.22 -28.20 15.11
C ALA A 25 -11.11 -28.71 13.67
N SER A 26 -10.66 -27.85 12.76
CA SER A 26 -9.97 -28.27 11.54
C SER A 26 -8.65 -27.50 11.48
N SER A 27 -7.55 -28.22 11.23
CA SER A 27 -6.20 -27.69 11.11
C SER A 27 -6.04 -26.89 9.82
N HIS A 28 -6.69 -25.73 9.77
CA HIS A 28 -6.33 -24.69 8.82
C HIS A 28 -5.13 -23.94 9.37
N LYS A 29 -3.94 -24.23 8.83
CA LYS A 29 -2.75 -23.37 8.96
C LYS A 29 -3.22 -21.93 8.65
N ALA A 30 -3.14 -21.02 9.62
CA ALA A 30 -3.50 -19.62 9.39
C ALA A 30 -2.73 -19.11 8.17
N ALA A 31 -3.43 -18.48 7.22
CA ALA A 31 -2.75 -17.81 6.12
C ALA A 31 -1.85 -16.72 6.72
N ALA A 32 -0.59 -16.66 6.28
CA ALA A 32 0.32 -15.60 6.70
C ALA A 32 -0.31 -14.23 6.40
N SER A 33 -0.21 -13.29 7.35
CA SER A 33 -0.69 -11.93 7.15
C SER A 33 -0.07 -11.33 5.88
N PRO A 34 -0.86 -10.63 5.04
CA PRO A 34 -0.33 -10.01 3.83
C PRO A 34 0.82 -9.07 4.20
N GLN A 35 1.90 -9.13 3.42
CA GLN A 35 3.09 -8.32 3.62
C GLN A 35 3.14 -7.19 2.60
N PRO A 36 3.60 -5.99 2.98
CA PRO A 36 3.79 -4.91 2.04
C PRO A 36 4.87 -5.26 1.02
N GLN A 37 4.71 -4.74 -0.19
CA GLN A 37 5.64 -4.86 -1.31
C GLN A 37 5.92 -3.46 -1.85
N ILE A 38 7.03 -3.30 -2.56
CA ILE A 38 7.34 -2.04 -3.22
C ILE A 38 6.77 -2.05 -4.63
N PHE A 39 6.09 -0.96 -4.96
CA PHE A 39 5.53 -0.69 -6.27
C PHE A 39 6.16 0.57 -6.86
N VAL A 40 6.20 0.63 -8.18
CA VAL A 40 6.51 1.83 -8.96
C VAL A 40 5.32 2.19 -9.83
N ILE A 41 4.95 3.46 -9.91
CA ILE A 41 3.91 4.00 -10.79
C ILE A 41 4.44 5.25 -11.49
N GLY A 42 4.00 5.51 -12.72
CA GLY A 42 4.26 6.79 -13.37
C GLY A 42 3.59 7.92 -12.59
N SER A 43 4.19 9.11 -12.58
CA SER A 43 3.64 10.30 -11.90
C SER A 43 2.31 10.79 -12.50
N ASN A 44 1.85 10.17 -13.60
CA ASN A 44 0.56 10.35 -14.24
C ASN A 44 -0.45 9.24 -13.89
N GLY A 45 -0.12 8.33 -12.97
CA GLY A 45 -0.95 7.21 -12.54
C GLY A 45 -0.90 5.97 -13.45
N ALA A 46 -0.07 5.98 -14.50
CA ALA A 46 0.04 4.84 -15.42
C ALA A 46 1.17 3.88 -15.05
N GLY A 47 1.06 2.62 -15.50
CA GLY A 47 2.19 1.68 -15.49
C GLY A 47 2.58 1.12 -14.12
N GLU A 48 1.65 1.08 -13.16
CA GLU A 48 1.91 0.51 -11.83
C GLU A 48 2.47 -0.93 -11.92
N THR A 49 3.59 -1.17 -11.22
CA THR A 49 4.28 -2.46 -11.21
C THR A 49 4.84 -2.77 -9.82
N ASN A 50 4.58 -3.97 -9.30
CA ASN A 50 5.28 -4.51 -8.12
C ASN A 50 6.70 -4.95 -8.53
N ILE A 51 7.73 -4.44 -7.84
CA ILE A 51 9.15 -4.68 -8.15
C ILE A 51 9.85 -5.66 -7.20
N THR A 52 9.34 -5.90 -5.97
CA THR A 52 9.98 -6.83 -5.00
C THR A 52 9.51 -8.27 -5.11
N ARG A 53 8.24 -8.49 -5.47
CA ARG A 53 7.62 -9.79 -5.82
C ARG A 53 8.03 -10.99 -4.94
N ASN A 54 7.98 -10.83 -3.61
CA ASN A 54 8.33 -11.89 -2.67
C ASN A 54 7.29 -12.02 -1.53
N THR A 55 7.54 -12.93 -0.58
CA THR A 55 6.64 -13.20 0.55
C THR A 55 6.96 -12.40 1.81
N SER A 56 8.04 -11.61 1.79
CA SER A 56 8.51 -10.81 2.91
C SER A 56 7.92 -9.41 2.84
N GLY A 57 7.85 -8.70 3.95
CA GLY A 57 7.57 -7.26 3.99
C GLY A 57 8.70 -6.47 3.34
N ASN A 58 8.34 -5.52 2.49
CA ASN A 58 9.24 -4.55 1.88
C ASN A 58 8.55 -3.18 1.93
N ASP A 59 9.25 -2.17 2.45
CA ASP A 59 8.64 -0.89 2.82
C ASP A 59 9.64 0.28 2.76
N SER A 60 9.13 1.51 2.91
CA SER A 60 9.89 2.77 2.94
C SER A 60 10.91 2.89 1.80
N PRO A 61 10.49 2.79 0.54
CA PRO A 61 11.40 2.84 -0.60
C PRO A 61 11.98 4.26 -0.80
N SER A 62 13.24 4.32 -1.22
CA SER A 62 13.96 5.58 -1.47
C SER A 62 14.85 5.46 -2.70
N TRP A 63 14.65 6.34 -3.68
CA TRP A 63 15.49 6.42 -4.87
C TRP A 63 16.89 6.94 -4.55
N SER A 64 17.91 6.34 -5.16
CA SER A 64 19.21 7.00 -5.25
C SER A 64 19.11 8.25 -6.13
N PRO A 65 19.95 9.29 -5.92
CA PRO A 65 19.85 10.56 -6.66
C PRO A 65 20.08 10.45 -8.17
N ASP A 66 20.81 9.42 -8.60
CA ASP A 66 21.06 9.10 -10.02
C ASP A 66 19.94 8.23 -10.63
N GLY A 67 18.97 7.77 -9.82
CA GLY A 67 17.82 6.97 -10.25
C GLY A 67 18.17 5.54 -10.62
N THR A 68 19.38 5.07 -10.33
CA THR A 68 19.84 3.71 -10.70
C THR A 68 19.49 2.66 -9.65
N ARG A 69 19.38 3.07 -8.38
CA ARG A 69 19.19 2.19 -7.24
C ARG A 69 18.03 2.64 -6.36
N ILE A 70 17.54 1.70 -5.56
CA ILE A 70 16.47 1.88 -4.58
C ILE A 70 16.93 1.29 -3.26
N ALA A 71 16.95 2.10 -2.21
CA ALA A 71 17.08 1.62 -0.83
C ALA A 71 15.70 1.36 -0.24
N PHE A 72 15.56 0.34 0.60
CA PHE A 72 14.28 -0.01 1.21
C PHE A 72 14.47 -0.87 2.47
N SER A 73 13.44 -0.92 3.31
CA SER A 73 13.41 -1.77 4.51
C SER A 73 12.79 -3.12 4.17
N SER A 74 13.36 -4.25 4.63
CA SER A 74 12.75 -5.57 4.43
C SER A 74 12.93 -6.50 5.62
N ASN A 75 11.89 -7.26 5.95
CA ASN A 75 11.91 -8.26 7.03
C ASN A 75 12.29 -9.69 6.56
N ARG A 76 12.87 -9.82 5.36
CA ARG A 76 13.10 -11.13 4.73
C ARG A 76 14.01 -12.07 5.50
N ASP A 77 14.80 -11.53 6.44
CA ASP A 77 15.73 -12.28 7.28
C ASP A 77 15.30 -12.34 8.76
N GLY A 78 14.03 -12.05 9.07
CA GLY A 78 13.42 -12.22 10.39
C GLY A 78 13.13 -10.93 11.15
N ASN A 79 13.98 -9.91 10.96
CA ASN A 79 13.86 -8.54 11.49
C ASN A 79 13.99 -7.53 10.34
N TRP A 80 13.64 -6.26 10.57
CA TRP A 80 13.76 -5.23 9.53
C TRP A 80 15.21 -4.81 9.33
N GLU A 81 15.61 -4.80 8.06
CA GLU A 81 16.97 -4.48 7.65
C GLU A 81 16.91 -3.61 6.40
N ILE A 82 17.97 -2.82 6.17
CA ILE A 82 18.11 -2.01 4.96
C ILE A 82 18.69 -2.85 3.83
N TYR A 83 18.03 -2.78 2.69
CA TYR A 83 18.46 -3.36 1.44
C TYR A 83 18.59 -2.29 0.37
N VAL A 84 19.42 -2.58 -0.63
CA VAL A 84 19.47 -1.86 -1.89
C VAL A 84 19.21 -2.82 -3.03
N MET A 85 18.54 -2.34 -4.08
CA MET A 85 18.33 -3.04 -5.34
C MET A 85 18.51 -2.08 -6.50
N GLU A 86 18.69 -2.60 -7.71
CA GLU A 86 18.62 -1.82 -8.94
C GLU A 86 17.19 -1.30 -9.15
N ALA A 87 17.05 -0.21 -9.92
CA ALA A 87 15.76 0.43 -10.23
C ALA A 87 14.71 -0.51 -10.86
N ASP A 88 15.15 -1.60 -11.48
CA ASP A 88 14.28 -2.62 -12.08
C ASP A 88 13.87 -3.75 -11.10
N GLY A 89 14.36 -3.71 -9.86
CA GLY A 89 14.13 -4.70 -8.81
C GLY A 89 15.16 -5.84 -8.76
N SER A 90 16.18 -5.84 -9.63
CA SER A 90 17.26 -6.82 -9.60
C SER A 90 18.40 -6.42 -8.64
N GLY A 91 19.46 -7.23 -8.54
CA GLY A 91 20.68 -6.86 -7.81
C GLY A 91 20.51 -6.65 -6.29
N ILE A 92 19.51 -7.29 -5.67
CA ILE A 92 19.20 -7.05 -4.25
C ILE A 92 20.38 -7.41 -3.35
N THR A 93 20.84 -6.45 -2.55
CA THR A 93 21.93 -6.55 -1.59
C THR A 93 21.48 -6.06 -0.22
N ARG A 94 21.81 -6.78 0.84
CA ARG A 94 21.54 -6.39 2.23
C ARG A 94 22.67 -5.46 2.71
N LEU A 95 22.33 -4.31 3.31
CA LEU A 95 23.30 -3.32 3.80
C LEU A 95 23.52 -3.38 5.31
N THR A 96 22.52 -3.79 6.08
CA THR A 96 22.60 -3.87 7.55
C THR A 96 22.41 -5.31 8.04
N ILE A 97 23.03 -5.66 9.16
CA ILE A 97 22.93 -7.00 9.75
C ILE A 97 22.88 -6.88 11.28
N ASN A 98 21.68 -6.69 11.84
CA ASN A 98 21.45 -6.52 13.28
C ASN A 98 20.28 -7.35 13.77
N ARG A 99 20.53 -8.61 14.15
CA ARG A 99 19.46 -9.58 14.51
C ARG A 99 18.57 -9.18 15.68
N SER A 100 18.97 -8.22 16.50
CA SER A 100 18.24 -7.77 17.69
C SER A 100 17.54 -6.42 17.49
N ALA A 101 17.64 -5.81 16.31
CA ALA A 101 17.13 -4.48 16.02
C ALA A 101 16.33 -4.45 14.72
N ASP A 102 15.48 -3.44 14.56
CA ASP A 102 14.80 -3.10 13.32
C ASP A 102 15.51 -1.86 12.73
N ASP A 103 16.08 -2.01 11.52
CA ASP A 103 16.64 -0.91 10.73
C ASP A 103 15.61 -0.53 9.63
N ALA A 104 15.21 0.74 9.58
CA ALA A 104 14.13 1.18 8.69
C ALA A 104 14.23 2.64 8.20
N ALA A 105 13.33 2.98 7.28
CA ALA A 105 13.18 4.28 6.60
C ALA A 105 14.49 4.86 6.04
N PRO A 106 15.15 4.16 5.10
CA PRO A 106 16.37 4.66 4.50
C PRO A 106 16.13 5.91 3.64
N ALA A 107 17.04 6.88 3.73
CA ALA A 107 17.02 8.11 2.96
C ALA A 107 18.39 8.36 2.34
N TRP A 108 18.45 8.39 1.00
CA TRP A 108 19.66 8.77 0.29
C TRP A 108 19.97 10.25 0.48
N SER A 109 21.25 10.55 0.71
CA SER A 109 21.79 11.91 0.56
C SER A 109 21.68 12.35 -0.91
N PRO A 110 21.38 13.63 -1.21
CA PRO A 110 21.28 14.14 -2.57
C PRO A 110 22.55 14.00 -3.41
N ASP A 111 23.72 13.94 -2.79
CA ASP A 111 25.01 13.68 -3.45
C ASP A 111 25.28 12.17 -3.67
N GLY A 112 24.45 11.29 -3.12
CA GLY A 112 24.54 9.84 -3.26
C GLY A 112 25.64 9.18 -2.42
N SER A 113 26.34 9.95 -1.58
CA SER A 113 27.51 9.48 -0.83
C SER A 113 27.15 8.75 0.47
N ARG A 114 25.92 8.92 0.96
CA ARG A 114 25.43 8.41 2.25
C ARG A 114 23.97 7.97 2.18
N ILE A 115 23.61 7.04 3.06
CA ILE A 115 22.23 6.67 3.39
C ILE A 115 22.02 6.92 4.88
N ALA A 116 21.02 7.71 5.23
CA ALA A 116 20.52 7.84 6.61
C ALA A 116 19.41 6.83 6.85
N PHE A 117 19.27 6.32 8.08
CA PHE A 117 18.20 5.41 8.47
C PHE A 117 17.99 5.51 9.98
N HIS A 118 16.89 4.99 10.51
CA HIS A 118 16.71 4.86 11.95
C HIS A 118 16.81 3.40 12.39
N THR A 119 17.25 3.20 13.63
CA THR A 119 17.48 1.87 14.20
C THR A 119 17.29 1.91 15.70
N ASN A 120 16.78 0.82 16.29
CA ASN A 120 16.67 0.66 17.75
C ASN A 120 17.77 -0.22 18.34
N ARG A 121 18.94 -0.29 17.70
CA ARG A 121 20.05 -1.15 18.13
C ARG A 121 20.70 -0.73 19.45
N ASP A 122 20.45 0.49 19.90
CA ASP A 122 21.00 1.08 21.13
C ASP A 122 19.89 1.34 22.18
N ASP A 123 18.89 0.45 22.26
CA ASP A 123 17.75 0.46 23.20
C ASP A 123 16.63 1.50 22.92
N ASN A 124 16.90 2.55 22.15
CA ASN A 124 15.94 3.52 21.60
C ASN A 124 16.16 3.73 20.10
N TYR A 125 15.15 4.24 19.39
CA TYR A 125 15.33 4.61 17.98
C TYR A 125 16.27 5.82 17.86
N GLU A 126 17.31 5.67 17.04
CA GLU A 126 18.33 6.69 16.79
C GLU A 126 18.62 6.81 15.29
N ILE A 127 19.13 7.97 14.85
CA ILE A 127 19.48 8.23 13.46
C ILE A 127 20.91 7.79 13.19
N TYR A 128 21.06 6.87 12.25
CA TYR A 128 22.34 6.40 11.76
C TYR A 128 22.57 6.84 10.32
N VAL A 129 23.85 6.93 9.94
CA VAL A 129 24.28 7.08 8.55
C VAL A 129 25.29 5.99 8.17
N MET A 130 25.28 5.60 6.90
CA MET A 130 26.22 4.64 6.34
C MET A 130 26.58 4.98 4.89
N ASN A 131 27.65 4.38 4.39
CA ASN A 131 27.98 4.40 2.97
C ASN A 131 26.95 3.55 2.18
N PRO A 132 26.75 3.81 0.87
CA PRO A 132 25.84 3.04 0.01
C PRO A 132 26.12 1.55 -0.11
N ASP A 133 27.32 1.09 0.28
CA ASP A 133 27.72 -0.31 0.33
C ASP A 133 27.47 -0.97 1.71
N GLY A 134 26.89 -0.23 2.65
CA GLY A 134 26.59 -0.67 4.02
C GLY A 134 27.72 -0.46 5.02
N SER A 135 28.91 -0.03 4.58
CA SER A 135 30.06 0.24 5.46
C SER A 135 29.93 1.58 6.19
N GLY A 136 30.79 1.81 7.18
CA GLY A 136 30.90 3.12 7.84
C GLY A 136 29.68 3.55 8.66
N GLN A 137 28.91 2.58 9.17
CA GLN A 137 27.71 2.86 9.97
C GLN A 137 28.08 3.67 11.22
N THR A 138 27.48 4.86 11.36
CA THR A 138 27.77 5.80 12.44
C THR A 138 26.47 6.32 13.03
N ASN A 139 26.38 6.27 14.36
CA ASN A 139 25.29 6.87 15.11
C ASN A 139 25.43 8.39 15.18
N LEU A 140 24.40 9.13 14.75
CA LEU A 140 24.37 10.59 14.77
C LEU A 140 23.57 11.16 15.95
N THR A 141 22.61 10.43 16.51
CA THR A 141 21.81 10.89 17.66
C THR A 141 21.99 9.92 18.81
N LYS A 142 22.53 10.39 19.94
CA LYS A 142 22.98 9.53 21.06
C LYS A 142 22.25 9.87 22.36
N GLU A 143 21.06 10.44 22.23
CA GLU A 143 20.30 10.95 23.36
C GLU A 143 19.46 9.84 23.98
N SER A 144 19.88 9.38 25.15
CA SER A 144 19.20 8.30 25.87
C SER A 144 17.72 8.63 26.12
N GLY A 145 16.83 7.72 25.73
CA GLY A 145 15.39 7.80 26.00
C GLY A 145 14.61 8.69 25.04
N SER A 146 15.26 9.30 24.05
CA SER A 146 14.59 9.94 22.93
C SER A 146 14.34 8.93 21.80
N GLU A 147 13.27 9.11 21.03
CA GLU A 147 12.95 8.24 19.91
C GLU A 147 13.01 9.00 18.59
N ASP A 148 14.13 8.87 17.90
CA ASP A 148 14.43 9.59 16.67
C ASP A 148 14.10 8.78 15.43
N ALA A 149 13.35 9.37 14.50
CA ALA A 149 12.87 8.66 13.33
C ALA A 149 12.75 9.53 12.08
N SER A 150 12.50 8.86 10.95
CA SER A 150 12.19 9.47 9.66
C SER A 150 13.19 10.55 9.19
N PRO A 151 14.49 10.22 9.07
CA PRO A 151 15.48 11.19 8.62
C PRO A 151 15.23 11.63 7.17
N SER A 152 15.46 12.90 6.88
CA SER A 152 15.47 13.46 5.52
C SER A 152 16.65 14.40 5.34
N TRP A 153 17.34 14.27 4.22
CA TRP A 153 18.49 15.11 3.87
C TRP A 153 18.05 16.47 3.32
N ALA A 154 18.79 17.52 3.70
CA ALA A 154 18.74 18.80 3.01
C ALA A 154 19.32 18.65 1.59
N PRO A 155 18.87 19.44 0.60
CA PRO A 155 19.26 19.26 -0.81
C PRO A 155 20.74 19.47 -1.10
N ASP A 156 21.46 20.14 -0.20
CA ASP A 156 22.91 20.36 -0.26
C ASP A 156 23.74 19.24 0.40
N SER A 157 23.09 18.18 0.91
CA SER A 157 23.68 17.07 1.66
C SER A 157 24.41 17.48 2.95
N SER A 158 24.28 18.74 3.39
CA SER A 158 25.03 19.25 4.55
C SER A 158 24.32 19.03 5.89
N ARG A 159 23.00 18.82 5.83
CA ARG A 159 22.12 18.70 7.00
C ARG A 159 21.10 17.59 6.86
N LEU A 160 20.60 17.15 8.01
CA LEU A 160 19.47 16.25 8.16
C LEU A 160 18.38 16.94 8.97
N VAL A 161 17.13 16.67 8.63
CA VAL A 161 15.97 16.86 9.51
C VAL A 161 15.44 15.49 9.92
N PHE A 162 14.98 15.35 11.16
CA PHE A 162 14.40 14.12 11.69
C PHE A 162 13.32 14.46 12.73
N ALA A 163 12.44 13.51 13.02
CA ALA A 163 11.46 13.63 14.08
C ALA A 163 12.07 13.10 15.39
N SER A 164 11.85 13.81 16.49
CA SER A 164 12.34 13.46 17.83
C SER A 164 11.39 14.06 18.88
N GLU A 165 10.94 13.27 19.85
CA GLU A 165 10.04 13.71 20.94
C GLU A 165 8.78 14.47 20.47
N GLY A 166 8.29 14.15 19.27
CA GLY A 166 7.11 14.79 18.68
C GLY A 166 7.36 16.17 18.07
N ASP A 167 8.60 16.60 17.92
CA ASP A 167 9.00 17.76 17.15
C ASP A 167 9.98 17.38 16.04
N LEU A 168 10.30 18.33 15.18
CA LEU A 168 11.37 18.19 14.20
C LEU A 168 12.66 18.78 14.75
N TYR A 169 13.77 18.09 14.49
CA TYR A 169 15.11 18.51 14.81
C TYR A 169 15.94 18.55 13.54
N THR A 170 16.92 19.45 13.50
CA THR A 170 17.93 19.53 12.44
C THR A 170 19.30 19.30 13.03
N MET A 171 20.19 18.71 12.25
CA MET A 171 21.62 18.57 12.58
C MET A 171 22.47 18.65 11.32
N ARG A 172 23.79 18.83 11.46
CA ARG A 172 24.74 18.58 10.36
C ARG A 172 24.79 17.10 10.02
N ALA A 173 25.23 16.79 8.80
CA ALA A 173 25.45 15.44 8.32
C ALA A 173 26.46 14.61 9.15
N ASP A 174 27.28 15.27 9.98
CA ASP A 174 28.23 14.64 10.90
C ASP A 174 27.65 14.43 12.33
N GLY A 175 26.37 14.76 12.54
CA GLY A 175 25.67 14.68 13.84
C GLY A 175 25.87 15.90 14.73
N SER A 176 26.71 16.86 14.35
CA SER A 176 26.94 18.07 15.15
C SER A 176 25.82 19.11 14.98
N GLN A 177 25.75 20.03 15.94
CA GLN A 177 24.79 21.15 15.94
C GLN A 177 23.33 20.69 15.81
N GLN A 178 22.98 19.64 16.54
CA GLN A 178 21.60 19.24 16.73
C GLN A 178 20.82 20.37 17.41
N ALA A 179 19.70 20.75 16.80
CA ALA A 179 18.83 21.81 17.29
C ALA A 179 17.38 21.49 16.97
N ARG A 180 16.50 21.77 17.92
CA ARG A 180 15.05 21.69 17.74
C ARG A 180 14.62 22.74 16.70
N LEU A 181 13.90 22.29 15.67
CA LEU A 181 13.41 23.11 14.57
C LEU A 181 11.97 23.56 14.79
N THR A 182 11.08 22.63 15.16
CA THR A 182 9.69 22.97 15.49
C THR A 182 9.48 22.93 16.99
N SER A 183 8.62 23.81 17.49
CA SER A 183 8.22 23.79 18.89
C SER A 183 6.71 23.99 18.99
N GLY A 184 5.96 22.90 19.18
CA GLY A 184 4.51 22.90 19.09
C GLY A 184 3.79 22.17 20.22
N LYS A 185 2.46 22.39 20.31
CA LYS A 185 1.52 21.55 21.10
C LYS A 185 0.99 20.35 20.29
N VAL A 186 1.59 20.10 19.13
CA VAL A 186 1.15 19.11 18.13
C VAL A 186 2.36 18.28 17.76
N GLU A 187 2.12 17.01 17.45
CA GLU A 187 3.20 16.08 17.15
C GLU A 187 3.56 16.17 15.67
N ASP A 188 4.82 16.50 15.37
CA ASP A 188 5.35 16.66 14.03
C ASP A 188 6.17 15.43 13.61
N GLN A 189 5.84 14.82 12.48
CA GLN A 189 6.43 13.58 11.99
C GLN A 189 6.70 13.62 10.47
N PHE A 190 7.47 12.65 9.99
CA PHE A 190 7.76 12.41 8.56
C PHE A 190 8.23 13.65 7.79
N PRO A 191 9.30 14.33 8.24
CA PRO A 191 9.77 15.53 7.56
C PRO A 191 10.34 15.22 6.18
N ALA A 192 10.19 16.17 5.25
CA ALA A 192 10.78 16.13 3.91
C ALA A 192 11.22 17.53 3.47
N TRP A 193 12.52 17.70 3.21
CA TRP A 193 13.07 18.94 2.67
C TRP A 193 12.53 19.23 1.28
N SER A 194 12.22 20.51 1.02
CA SER A 194 11.99 20.98 -0.34
C SER A 194 13.30 20.97 -1.14
N PRO A 195 13.25 20.79 -2.47
CA PRO A 195 14.46 20.67 -3.30
C PRO A 195 15.32 21.94 -3.34
N ASP A 196 14.73 23.09 -3.04
CA ASP A 196 15.42 24.40 -2.93
C ASP A 196 15.98 24.66 -1.53
N GLY A 197 15.68 23.81 -0.54
CA GLY A 197 16.18 23.90 0.83
C GLY A 197 15.54 25.02 1.65
N THR A 198 14.44 25.62 1.17
CA THR A 198 13.79 26.75 1.85
C THR A 198 12.69 26.32 2.81
N LYS A 199 12.15 25.11 2.63
CA LYS A 199 10.97 24.60 3.32
C LYS A 199 11.13 23.13 3.70
N ILE A 200 10.32 22.70 4.66
CA ILE A 200 10.17 21.30 5.07
C ILE A 200 8.67 21.00 5.11
N ALA A 201 8.24 19.98 4.36
CA ALA A 201 6.90 19.40 4.51
C ALA A 201 6.92 18.38 5.64
N LEU A 202 5.82 18.27 6.38
CA LEU A 202 5.69 17.38 7.54
C LEU A 202 4.25 16.94 7.75
N ALA A 203 4.06 15.85 8.47
CA ALA A 203 2.76 15.41 8.97
C ALA A 203 2.57 15.93 10.40
N ALA A 204 1.53 16.75 10.63
CA ALA A 204 1.22 17.37 11.91
C ALA A 204 -0.01 16.72 12.54
N SER A 205 0.17 16.08 13.69
CA SER A 205 -0.90 15.38 14.42
C SER A 205 -1.51 16.28 15.51
N VAL A 206 -2.81 16.55 15.35
CA VAL A 206 -3.63 17.36 16.26
C VAL A 206 -4.79 16.51 16.77
N GLY A 207 -4.68 16.01 18.00
CA GLY A 207 -5.61 15.02 18.52
C GLY A 207 -5.52 13.72 17.71
N SER A 208 -6.64 13.26 17.16
CA SER A 208 -6.68 12.04 16.32
C SER A 208 -6.53 12.31 14.82
N LYS A 209 -6.21 13.54 14.43
CA LYS A 209 -6.15 13.95 13.02
C LYS A 209 -4.72 14.32 12.64
N THR A 210 -4.33 13.95 11.43
CA THR A 210 -3.01 14.30 10.88
C THR A 210 -3.17 15.07 9.56
N PHE A 211 -2.40 16.14 9.41
CA PHE A 211 -2.45 17.04 8.25
C PHE A 211 -1.06 17.20 7.65
N ILE A 212 -0.98 17.41 6.34
CA ILE A 212 0.26 17.86 5.71
C ILE A 212 0.39 19.36 5.90
N GLU A 213 1.51 19.77 6.48
CA GLU A 213 1.89 21.15 6.70
C GLU A 213 3.29 21.41 6.14
N VAL A 214 3.61 22.68 5.94
CA VAL A 214 4.93 23.13 5.50
C VAL A 214 5.43 24.21 6.45
N VAL A 215 6.69 24.10 6.85
CA VAL A 215 7.41 25.09 7.66
C VAL A 215 8.64 25.56 6.88
N LYS A 216 9.12 26.78 7.14
CA LYS A 216 10.40 27.21 6.60
C LYS A 216 11.56 26.42 7.24
N ALA A 217 12.68 26.39 6.54
CA ALA A 217 13.92 25.76 6.99
C ALA A 217 14.47 26.28 8.33
N ASP A 218 14.01 27.46 8.78
CA ASP A 218 14.35 28.07 10.07
C ASP A 218 13.31 27.80 11.17
N GLY A 219 12.29 26.97 10.89
CA GLY A 219 11.21 26.62 11.82
C GLY A 219 10.04 27.61 11.84
N THR A 220 10.10 28.72 11.08
CA THR A 220 9.05 29.75 11.06
C THR A 220 8.05 29.55 9.90
N GLY A 221 6.98 30.35 9.86
CA GLY A 221 6.10 30.42 8.68
C GLY A 221 5.28 29.15 8.40
N ARG A 222 4.90 28.42 9.46
CA ARG A 222 4.10 27.19 9.39
C ARG A 222 2.76 27.41 8.69
N THR A 223 2.47 26.60 7.68
CA THR A 223 1.27 26.68 6.83
C THR A 223 0.67 25.29 6.63
N ARG A 224 -0.64 25.14 6.83
CA ARG A 224 -1.36 23.90 6.56
C ARG A 224 -1.76 23.78 5.10
N LEU A 225 -1.50 22.61 4.49
CA LEU A 225 -1.85 22.32 3.09
C LEU A 225 -3.07 21.40 2.95
N THR A 226 -3.26 20.43 3.86
CA THR A 226 -4.42 19.52 3.82
C THR A 226 -5.39 19.77 4.99
N HIS A 227 -6.65 19.39 4.80
CA HIS A 227 -7.72 19.61 5.77
C HIS A 227 -8.54 18.35 6.08
N GLY A 228 -8.17 17.21 5.50
CA GLY A 228 -8.98 16.00 5.59
C GLY A 228 -8.69 15.15 6.84
N GLY A 229 -7.51 15.25 7.43
CA GLY A 229 -7.23 14.84 8.81
C GLY A 229 -6.78 13.40 8.99
N LEU A 230 -6.28 12.73 7.94
CA LEU A 230 -5.61 11.43 7.98
C LEU A 230 -4.56 11.34 6.86
N GLU A 231 -3.79 12.41 6.67
CA GLU A 231 -2.74 12.51 5.65
C GLU A 231 -1.34 12.48 6.28
N VAL A 232 -0.42 11.68 5.73
CA VAL A 232 0.93 11.45 6.28
C VAL A 232 1.99 11.32 5.17
N GLU A 233 3.27 11.27 5.58
CA GLU A 233 4.42 10.94 4.71
C GLU A 233 4.57 11.82 3.45
N PRO A 234 4.61 13.16 3.60
CA PRO A 234 4.76 14.03 2.44
C PRO A 234 6.16 13.90 1.81
N ARG A 235 6.22 13.86 0.49
CA ARG A 235 7.47 13.94 -0.31
C ARG A 235 7.36 14.94 -1.45
N TRP A 236 8.33 15.83 -1.55
CA TRP A 236 8.46 16.79 -2.64
C TRP A 236 8.88 16.12 -3.95
N SER A 237 8.30 16.58 -5.07
CA SER A 237 8.85 16.31 -6.39
C SER A 237 10.19 17.03 -6.56
N LYS A 238 11.08 16.52 -7.44
CA LYS A 238 12.44 17.08 -7.62
C LYS A 238 12.46 18.55 -8.02
N ASP A 239 11.46 18.99 -8.78
CA ASP A 239 11.27 20.38 -9.22
C ASP A 239 10.58 21.27 -8.16
N GLY A 240 10.14 20.70 -7.04
CA GLY A 240 9.47 21.41 -5.95
C GLY A 240 8.05 21.86 -6.28
N SER A 241 7.49 21.45 -7.43
CA SER A 241 6.16 21.91 -7.87
C SER A 241 5.01 21.12 -7.23
N ARG A 242 5.28 19.90 -6.76
CA ARG A 242 4.27 18.96 -6.26
C ARG A 242 4.72 18.26 -4.98
N ILE A 243 3.74 17.77 -4.24
CA ILE A 243 3.93 16.93 -3.05
C ILE A 243 3.09 15.66 -3.22
N ALA A 244 3.73 14.50 -3.07
CA ALA A 244 3.05 13.22 -2.92
C ALA A 244 2.90 12.89 -1.44
N TYR A 245 1.80 12.27 -1.04
CA TYR A 245 1.54 11.89 0.35
C TYR A 245 0.59 10.69 0.42
N ALA A 246 0.52 10.03 1.56
CA ALA A 246 -0.41 8.94 1.82
C ALA A 246 -1.70 9.49 2.46
N ASP A 247 -2.86 9.10 1.95
CA ASP A 247 -4.19 9.53 2.41
C ASP A 247 -5.02 8.34 2.88
N PHE A 248 -5.39 8.33 4.17
CA PHE A 248 -6.14 7.24 4.81
C PHE A 248 -7.61 7.57 5.09
N LYS A 249 -8.14 8.69 4.58
CA LYS A 249 -9.50 9.16 4.92
C LYS A 249 -10.62 8.20 4.55
N THR A 250 -10.39 7.34 3.56
CA THR A 250 -11.36 6.36 3.07
C THR A 250 -11.15 4.96 3.65
N GLY A 251 -10.34 4.83 4.71
CA GLY A 251 -10.05 3.59 5.41
C GLY A 251 -8.75 2.92 4.95
N LEU A 252 -8.60 2.65 3.65
CA LEU A 252 -7.33 2.17 3.08
C LEU A 252 -6.52 3.34 2.52
N GLY A 253 -5.22 3.35 2.84
CA GLY A 253 -4.27 4.33 2.33
C GLY A 253 -4.17 4.32 0.81
N HIS A 254 -4.07 5.50 0.20
CA HIS A 254 -3.74 5.66 -1.21
C HIS A 254 -2.78 6.82 -1.40
N ILE A 255 -1.97 6.76 -2.46
CA ILE A 255 -1.04 7.84 -2.77
C ILE A 255 -1.81 8.95 -3.48
N VAL A 256 -1.67 10.17 -2.98
CA VAL A 256 -2.24 11.39 -3.55
C VAL A 256 -1.12 12.33 -3.94
N VAL A 257 -1.29 13.05 -5.05
CA VAL A 257 -0.37 14.11 -5.47
C VAL A 257 -1.12 15.44 -5.50
N MET A 258 -0.55 16.46 -4.88
CA MET A 258 -1.05 17.84 -4.89
C MET A 258 0.03 18.81 -5.38
N ASN A 259 -0.37 20.02 -5.75
CA ASN A 259 0.55 21.13 -5.97
C ASN A 259 1.21 21.53 -4.64
N ALA A 260 2.41 22.12 -4.71
CA ALA A 260 3.16 22.58 -3.54
C ALA A 260 2.43 23.63 -2.68
N ASP A 261 1.41 24.29 -3.23
CA ASP A 261 0.54 25.24 -2.52
C ASP A 261 -0.69 24.59 -1.85
N GLY A 262 -0.81 23.25 -1.92
CA GLY A 262 -1.92 22.47 -1.37
C GLY A 262 -3.12 22.32 -2.31
N THR A 263 -3.11 22.94 -3.49
CA THR A 263 -4.20 22.82 -4.46
C THR A 263 -4.07 21.59 -5.35
N GLY A 264 -5.15 21.24 -6.07
CA GLY A 264 -5.08 20.21 -7.13
C GLY A 264 -4.77 18.80 -6.65
N ALA A 265 -5.14 18.45 -5.40
CA ALA A 265 -4.95 17.10 -4.88
C ALA A 265 -5.70 16.05 -5.72
N THR A 266 -4.98 15.07 -6.24
CA THR A 266 -5.49 14.02 -7.11
C THR A 266 -4.98 12.64 -6.68
N PRO A 267 -5.87 11.65 -6.47
CA PRO A 267 -5.46 10.27 -6.19
C PRO A 267 -4.63 9.71 -7.35
N LEU A 268 -3.43 9.22 -7.02
CA LEU A 268 -2.52 8.56 -7.95
C LEU A 268 -2.75 7.04 -7.98
N THR A 269 -2.98 6.43 -6.82
CA THR A 269 -3.38 5.02 -6.71
C THR A 269 -4.88 4.88 -6.47
N GLY A 270 -5.47 3.77 -6.92
CA GLY A 270 -6.92 3.61 -7.03
C GLY A 270 -7.63 3.04 -5.79
N PHE A 271 -8.86 3.50 -5.55
CA PHE A 271 -9.81 2.95 -4.57
C PHE A 271 -10.50 1.65 -5.07
N PRO A 272 -10.87 0.67 -4.21
CA PRO A 272 -10.29 0.22 -2.95
C PRO A 272 -9.67 -1.18 -3.16
N LYS A 273 -8.34 -1.29 -3.27
CA LYS A 273 -7.67 -2.59 -3.48
C LYS A 273 -6.71 -2.97 -2.36
N ARG A 274 -6.04 -2.01 -1.74
CA ARG A 274 -5.00 -2.20 -0.72
C ARG A 274 -4.65 -0.87 -0.06
N ALA A 275 -3.92 -0.91 1.05
CA ALA A 275 -3.30 0.28 1.63
C ALA A 275 -1.96 0.55 0.94
N ASP A 276 -1.81 1.74 0.36
CA ASP A 276 -0.59 2.27 -0.24
C ASP A 276 -0.08 3.47 0.58
N TYR A 277 1.23 3.53 0.81
CA TYR A 277 1.89 4.50 1.68
C TYR A 277 3.40 4.61 1.36
N ASP A 278 4.14 5.45 2.09
CA ASP A 278 5.56 5.74 1.89
C ASP A 278 5.93 6.12 0.44
N PRO A 279 5.34 7.17 -0.15
CA PRO A 279 5.67 7.58 -1.50
C PRO A 279 7.14 8.06 -1.58
N SER A 280 7.76 7.94 -2.77
CA SER A 280 9.10 8.48 -3.06
C SER A 280 9.27 8.80 -4.54
N TRP A 281 9.57 10.06 -4.87
CA TRP A 281 9.72 10.52 -6.25
C TRP A 281 11.03 10.03 -6.87
N SER A 282 10.97 9.60 -8.13
CA SER A 282 12.19 9.40 -8.91
C SER A 282 12.92 10.73 -9.15
N PRO A 283 14.26 10.73 -9.30
CA PRO A 283 15.02 11.97 -9.47
C PRO A 283 14.65 12.76 -10.73
N ASP A 284 14.14 12.09 -11.77
CA ASP A 284 13.62 12.72 -12.98
C ASP A 284 12.17 13.22 -12.85
N GLY A 285 11.51 12.96 -11.72
CA GLY A 285 10.12 13.34 -11.42
C GLY A 285 9.05 12.56 -12.20
N THR A 286 9.43 11.52 -12.97
CA THR A 286 8.50 10.79 -13.86
C THR A 286 7.80 9.62 -13.20
N LYS A 287 8.31 9.14 -12.06
CA LYS A 287 7.80 7.97 -11.34
C LYS A 287 7.72 8.23 -9.83
N ILE A 288 6.91 7.43 -9.17
CA ILE A 288 6.78 7.39 -7.72
C ILE A 288 6.88 5.93 -7.27
N LEU A 289 7.78 5.65 -6.32
CA LEU A 289 7.77 4.41 -5.55
C LEU A 289 6.81 4.55 -4.38
N PHE A 290 6.22 3.45 -3.95
CA PHE A 290 5.42 3.38 -2.72
C PHE A 290 5.40 1.95 -2.19
N ALA A 291 5.11 1.80 -0.90
CA ALA A 291 4.81 0.52 -0.31
C ALA A 291 3.31 0.24 -0.39
N GLY A 292 2.94 -1.00 -0.68
CA GLY A 292 1.54 -1.41 -0.78
C GLY A 292 1.33 -2.88 -0.48
N TYR A 293 0.18 -3.24 0.06
CA TYR A 293 -0.15 -4.65 0.32
C TYR A 293 -0.61 -5.36 -0.95
N LEU A 294 -0.06 -6.54 -1.26
CA LEU A 294 -0.60 -7.32 -2.37
C LEU A 294 -2.11 -7.55 -2.17
N ASP A 295 -2.86 -7.28 -3.24
CA ASP A 295 -4.29 -7.55 -3.32
C ASP A 295 -4.48 -9.05 -3.06
N THR A 296 -4.82 -9.41 -1.82
CA THR A 296 -5.15 -10.80 -1.48
C THR A 296 -6.50 -11.19 -2.09
N ALA A 297 -7.25 -10.20 -2.60
CA ALA A 297 -8.35 -10.42 -3.51
C ALA A 297 -7.82 -10.49 -4.96
N PRO A 298 -8.17 -11.54 -5.74
CA PRO A 298 -7.82 -11.59 -7.16
C PRO A 298 -8.44 -10.38 -7.89
N PRO A 299 -7.74 -9.77 -8.87
CA PRO A 299 -8.17 -8.53 -9.50
C PRO A 299 -9.54 -8.67 -10.18
N LEU A 300 -10.45 -7.77 -9.82
CA LEU A 300 -11.71 -7.54 -10.54
C LEU A 300 -11.39 -6.74 -11.82
N VAL A 301 -11.60 -7.35 -12.99
CA VAL A 301 -11.60 -6.63 -14.28
C VAL A 301 -13.01 -6.67 -14.87
N LEU A 302 -13.64 -5.50 -14.94
CA LEU A 302 -14.87 -5.26 -15.68
C LEU A 302 -14.51 -4.81 -17.10
N VAL A 303 -14.71 -5.65 -18.11
CA VAL A 303 -14.66 -5.20 -19.51
C VAL A 303 -16.09 -4.99 -20.00
N VAL A 304 -16.49 -3.74 -20.19
CA VAL A 304 -17.71 -3.38 -20.92
C VAL A 304 -17.27 -2.79 -22.26
N GLY A 305 -17.55 -3.51 -23.34
CA GLY A 305 -17.36 -3.03 -24.71
C GLY A 305 -18.54 -3.41 -25.60
N PRO A 306 -18.91 -2.58 -26.59
CA PRO A 306 -19.98 -2.86 -27.55
C PRO A 306 -19.70 -4.12 -28.38
N PRO A 307 -20.74 -4.68 -29.05
CA PRO A 307 -20.76 -6.07 -29.47
C PRO A 307 -19.98 -6.27 -30.77
N ARG A 308 -18.64 -6.23 -30.77
CA ARG A 308 -17.81 -6.85 -31.84
C ARG A 308 -16.29 -6.89 -31.66
N GLN A 309 -15.73 -6.73 -30.46
CA GLN A 309 -14.30 -7.05 -30.25
C GLN A 309 -14.08 -8.33 -29.45
N ARG A 310 -13.22 -9.20 -30.00
CA ARG A 310 -12.70 -10.39 -29.33
C ARG A 310 -11.69 -9.95 -28.27
N VAL A 311 -12.02 -10.20 -27.00
CA VAL A 311 -11.06 -10.06 -25.89
C VAL A 311 -10.34 -11.39 -25.66
N LEU A 312 -9.01 -11.32 -25.65
CA LEU A 312 -8.10 -12.43 -25.36
C LEU A 312 -8.10 -12.73 -23.85
N LYS A 313 -8.34 -14.01 -23.53
CA LYS A 313 -8.09 -14.76 -22.28
C LYS A 313 -7.73 -13.95 -21.01
N GLN A 314 -8.56 -14.08 -19.98
CA GLN A 314 -8.06 -14.16 -18.59
C GLN A 314 -8.96 -15.11 -17.76
N LYS A 315 -8.37 -15.78 -16.77
CA LYS A 315 -8.98 -16.86 -15.96
C LYS A 315 -9.77 -16.28 -14.76
N GLY A 316 -10.92 -16.89 -14.47
CA GLY A 316 -11.71 -16.67 -13.24
C GLY A 316 -12.76 -15.56 -13.40
N VAL A 317 -14.05 -15.91 -13.31
CA VAL A 317 -15.16 -14.95 -13.49
C VAL A 317 -15.88 -14.75 -12.15
N LEU A 318 -15.86 -13.52 -11.64
CA LEU A 318 -16.76 -13.00 -10.60
C LEU A 318 -17.91 -12.26 -11.30
N ILE A 319 -19.14 -12.36 -10.80
CA ILE A 319 -20.31 -11.62 -11.35
C ILE A 319 -20.88 -10.74 -10.23
N LEU A 320 -20.81 -9.41 -10.42
CA LEU A 320 -21.50 -8.42 -9.59
C LEU A 320 -22.87 -8.10 -10.19
N ILE A 321 -23.89 -7.95 -9.35
CA ILE A 321 -25.24 -7.56 -9.73
C ILE A 321 -25.70 -6.51 -8.72
N ALA A 322 -25.84 -5.26 -9.16
CA ALA A 322 -26.47 -4.21 -8.37
C ALA A 322 -27.99 -4.26 -8.56
N CYS A 323 -28.74 -4.14 -7.46
CA CYS A 323 -30.19 -3.93 -7.43
C CYS A 323 -30.49 -3.00 -6.26
N ASP A 324 -31.40 -2.05 -6.46
CA ASP A 324 -31.57 -0.97 -5.49
C ASP A 324 -32.53 -1.31 -4.33
N GLU A 325 -33.53 -2.20 -4.47
CA GLU A 325 -34.50 -2.37 -3.36
C GLU A 325 -35.04 -3.79 -3.03
N LEU A 326 -35.21 -4.74 -3.98
CA LEU A 326 -35.66 -6.12 -3.63
C LEU A 326 -35.55 -7.12 -4.81
N CYS A 327 -34.39 -7.76 -5.00
CA CYS A 327 -34.21 -8.78 -6.05
C CYS A 327 -34.18 -10.21 -5.46
N ARG A 328 -35.20 -11.04 -5.74
CA ARG A 328 -35.12 -12.50 -5.48
C ARG A 328 -34.38 -13.19 -6.63
N LEU A 329 -33.12 -13.55 -6.42
CA LEU A 329 -32.27 -14.17 -7.43
C LEU A 329 -32.37 -15.71 -7.38
N LYS A 330 -32.83 -16.31 -8.48
CA LYS A 330 -32.72 -17.76 -8.70
C LYS A 330 -31.66 -18.04 -9.74
N VAL A 331 -30.55 -18.64 -9.29
CA VAL A 331 -29.43 -18.96 -10.18
C VAL A 331 -29.49 -20.44 -10.56
N SER A 332 -29.46 -20.71 -11.87
CA SER A 332 -29.39 -22.08 -12.40
C SER A 332 -28.36 -22.16 -13.52
N GLY A 333 -27.62 -23.26 -13.57
CA GLY A 333 -26.54 -23.44 -14.54
C GLY A 333 -26.76 -24.67 -15.43
N LEU A 334 -26.34 -24.59 -16.69
CA LEU A 334 -26.13 -25.75 -17.55
C LEU A 334 -24.65 -25.86 -17.86
N VAL A 335 -24.09 -27.05 -17.74
CA VAL A 335 -22.68 -27.30 -18.04
C VAL A 335 -22.57 -28.39 -19.09
N THR A 336 -21.72 -28.18 -20.09
CA THR A 336 -21.41 -29.21 -21.08
C THR A 336 -20.14 -29.92 -20.66
N ILE A 337 -20.26 -31.21 -20.34
CA ILE A 337 -19.15 -32.07 -19.93
C ILE A 337 -19.02 -33.17 -20.98
N ALA A 338 -17.85 -33.26 -21.62
CA ALA A 338 -17.59 -34.23 -22.67
C ALA A 338 -18.69 -34.30 -23.75
N GLY A 339 -19.12 -33.14 -24.27
CA GLY A 339 -20.16 -33.05 -25.31
C GLY A 339 -21.61 -33.09 -24.81
N HIS A 340 -21.87 -33.56 -23.59
CA HIS A 340 -23.24 -33.69 -23.07
C HIS A 340 -23.63 -32.54 -22.15
N ARG A 341 -24.80 -31.94 -22.37
CA ARG A 341 -25.39 -30.91 -21.48
C ARG A 341 -25.92 -31.56 -20.20
N ARG A 342 -25.48 -31.04 -19.05
CA ARG A 342 -25.91 -31.47 -17.72
C ARG A 342 -26.37 -30.25 -16.90
N LYS A 343 -27.50 -30.39 -16.22
CA LYS A 343 -28.03 -29.35 -15.34
C LYS A 343 -27.21 -29.31 -14.05
N LEU A 344 -26.69 -28.13 -13.74
CA LEU A 344 -25.94 -27.89 -12.53
C LEU A 344 -26.90 -27.32 -11.50
N LYS A 345 -27.12 -28.08 -10.41
CA LYS A 345 -27.82 -27.58 -9.24
C LYS A 345 -26.84 -26.70 -8.47
N LEU A 346 -27.08 -25.39 -8.52
CA LEU A 346 -26.47 -24.43 -7.62
C LEU A 346 -27.30 -24.41 -6.35
N ARG A 347 -26.68 -24.18 -5.18
CA ARG A 347 -27.48 -23.89 -3.98
C ARG A 347 -28.22 -22.58 -4.25
N THR A 348 -29.55 -22.62 -4.23
CA THR A 348 -30.38 -21.43 -4.42
C THR A 348 -30.14 -20.51 -3.23
N ALA A 349 -29.60 -19.33 -3.46
CA ALA A 349 -29.51 -18.28 -2.46
C ALA A 349 -30.68 -17.31 -2.71
N THR A 350 -31.70 -17.36 -1.85
CA THR A 350 -32.74 -16.33 -1.83
C THR A 350 -32.30 -15.31 -0.77
N MET A 351 -31.85 -14.14 -1.20
CA MET A 351 -31.42 -13.09 -0.27
C MET A 351 -32.13 -11.79 -0.64
N LYS A 352 -32.66 -11.08 0.36
CA LYS A 352 -33.11 -9.69 0.22
C LYS A 352 -31.84 -8.84 0.22
N ILE A 353 -31.50 -8.24 -0.92
CA ILE A 353 -30.28 -7.43 -1.07
C ILE A 353 -30.63 -6.03 -0.61
N SER A 354 -30.17 -5.65 0.58
CA SER A 354 -30.28 -4.28 1.13
C SER A 354 -28.90 -3.70 1.49
N ASP A 355 -27.82 -4.32 1.01
CA ASP A 355 -26.41 -3.98 1.24
C ASP A 355 -25.60 -4.71 0.14
N PRO A 356 -24.63 -4.09 -0.58
CA PRO A 356 -23.86 -4.75 -1.64
C PRO A 356 -22.87 -5.79 -1.09
N LYS A 357 -23.37 -6.86 -0.45
CA LYS A 357 -22.58 -8.02 -0.06
C LYS A 357 -22.42 -8.99 -1.23
N LEU A 358 -21.19 -9.50 -1.35
CA LEU A 358 -20.71 -10.46 -2.36
C LEU A 358 -21.65 -11.69 -2.45
N LEU A 359 -22.29 -11.92 -3.61
CA LEU A 359 -23.06 -13.15 -3.82
C LEU A 359 -22.12 -14.29 -4.25
N THR A 360 -21.73 -15.16 -3.31
CA THR A 360 -20.85 -16.31 -3.61
C THR A 360 -21.67 -17.51 -4.11
N LEU A 361 -21.51 -17.86 -5.39
CA LEU A 361 -22.15 -19.04 -5.99
C LEU A 361 -21.31 -20.31 -5.78
N ARG A 362 -21.75 -21.22 -4.90
CA ARG A 362 -21.12 -22.54 -4.70
C ARG A 362 -21.82 -23.64 -5.50
N LEU A 363 -21.04 -24.46 -6.22
CA LEU A 363 -21.54 -25.65 -6.92
C LEU A 363 -21.96 -26.73 -5.89
N ALA A 364 -23.15 -27.31 -6.02
CA ALA A 364 -23.59 -28.34 -5.09
C ALA A 364 -23.00 -29.73 -5.44
N GLY A 365 -22.61 -30.48 -4.39
CA GLY A 365 -22.31 -31.91 -4.33
C GLY A 365 -21.88 -32.61 -5.64
N THR A 366 -22.84 -33.18 -6.37
CA THR A 366 -22.61 -33.98 -7.59
C THR A 366 -22.14 -33.15 -8.79
N GLY A 367 -22.51 -31.87 -8.87
CA GLY A 367 -22.05 -30.96 -9.93
C GLY A 367 -20.58 -30.60 -9.77
N LEU A 368 -20.15 -30.32 -8.54
CA LEU A 368 -18.76 -29.98 -8.22
C LEU A 368 -17.80 -31.14 -8.55
N ARG A 369 -18.16 -32.38 -8.16
CA ARG A 369 -17.35 -33.59 -8.45
C ARG A 369 -17.13 -33.80 -9.95
N LYS A 370 -18.18 -33.67 -10.76
CA LYS A 370 -18.11 -33.86 -12.22
C LYS A 370 -17.29 -32.77 -12.92
N VAL A 371 -17.43 -31.51 -12.50
CA VAL A 371 -16.61 -30.40 -13.04
C VAL A 371 -15.15 -30.59 -12.65
N ARG A 372 -14.85 -30.94 -11.40
CA ARG A 372 -13.47 -31.23 -10.95
C ARG A 372 -12.84 -32.37 -11.73
N ALA A 373 -13.54 -33.48 -11.94
CA ALA A 373 -13.04 -34.60 -12.74
C ALA A 373 -12.73 -34.18 -14.19
N ALA A 374 -13.63 -33.41 -14.84
CA ALA A 374 -13.39 -32.93 -16.20
C ALA A 374 -12.19 -31.98 -16.30
N LEU A 375 -12.02 -31.09 -15.32
CA LEU A 375 -10.89 -30.15 -15.27
C LEU A 375 -9.56 -30.83 -14.90
N ALA A 376 -9.58 -31.92 -14.13
CA ALA A 376 -8.39 -32.71 -13.80
C ALA A 376 -7.69 -33.24 -15.07
N HIS A 377 -8.45 -33.62 -16.09
CA HIS A 377 -7.96 -34.01 -17.41
C HIS A 377 -7.67 -32.83 -18.36
N ARG A 378 -7.46 -31.61 -17.83
CA ARG A 378 -7.20 -30.37 -18.59
C ARG A 378 -8.27 -30.01 -19.64
N LYS A 379 -9.48 -30.59 -19.58
CA LYS A 379 -10.56 -30.27 -20.52
C LYS A 379 -11.18 -28.91 -20.19
N LYS A 380 -11.64 -28.19 -21.22
CA LYS A 380 -12.42 -26.95 -21.05
C LYS A 380 -13.88 -27.33 -20.80
N VAL A 381 -14.50 -26.71 -19.82
CA VAL A 381 -15.89 -26.98 -19.46
C VAL A 381 -16.72 -25.72 -19.73
N ARG A 382 -17.65 -25.78 -20.69
CA ARG A 382 -18.54 -24.63 -21.00
C ARG A 382 -19.72 -24.63 -20.04
N ALA A 383 -19.99 -23.47 -19.44
CA ALA A 383 -21.10 -23.24 -18.53
C ALA A 383 -22.00 -22.12 -19.07
N ALA A 384 -23.31 -22.29 -18.95
CA ALA A 384 -24.28 -21.23 -19.09
C ALA A 384 -24.86 -20.94 -17.72
N ILE A 385 -24.80 -19.70 -17.27
CA ILE A 385 -25.36 -19.24 -16.00
C ILE A 385 -26.61 -18.43 -16.33
N VAL A 386 -27.75 -18.87 -15.83
CA VAL A 386 -29.02 -18.17 -15.98
C VAL A 386 -29.35 -17.54 -14.65
N ILE A 387 -29.48 -16.22 -14.67
CA ILE A 387 -29.87 -15.42 -13.53
C ILE A 387 -31.29 -14.95 -13.78
N ARG A 388 -32.21 -15.35 -12.90
CA ARG A 388 -33.60 -14.91 -12.91
C ARG A 388 -33.83 -14.05 -11.68
N GLY A 389 -34.20 -12.78 -11.90
CA GLY A 389 -34.59 -11.83 -10.87
C GLY A 389 -36.04 -11.39 -11.05
N VAL A 390 -36.57 -10.71 -10.05
CA VAL A 390 -37.86 -10.02 -10.10
C VAL A 390 -37.56 -8.54 -9.86
N ASP A 391 -38.02 -7.64 -10.72
CA ASP A 391 -37.83 -6.19 -10.57
C ASP A 391 -38.87 -5.57 -9.60
N ALA A 392 -38.70 -4.29 -9.27
CA ALA A 392 -39.56 -3.57 -8.32
C ALA A 392 -41.04 -3.54 -8.73
N ALA A 393 -41.33 -3.70 -10.02
CA ALA A 393 -42.69 -3.80 -10.56
C ALA A 393 -43.22 -5.25 -10.59
N GLY A 394 -42.50 -6.21 -10.01
CA GLY A 394 -42.90 -7.61 -9.95
C GLY A 394 -42.62 -8.42 -11.23
N ASN A 395 -41.96 -7.83 -12.23
CA ASN A 395 -41.69 -8.51 -13.49
C ASN A 395 -40.47 -9.43 -13.37
N VAL A 396 -40.58 -10.62 -13.96
CA VAL A 396 -39.48 -11.57 -14.02
C VAL A 396 -38.48 -11.17 -15.10
N ARG A 397 -37.26 -10.80 -14.71
CA ARG A 397 -36.14 -10.56 -15.64
C ARG A 397 -35.20 -11.76 -15.66
N THR A 398 -34.84 -12.23 -16.84
CA THR A 398 -33.89 -13.34 -17.01
C THR A 398 -32.70 -12.90 -17.85
N LYS A 399 -31.49 -13.09 -17.33
CA LYS A 399 -30.25 -12.83 -18.06
C LYS A 399 -29.40 -14.10 -18.13
N ARG A 400 -28.89 -14.41 -19.33
CA ARG A 400 -28.08 -15.60 -19.59
C ARG A 400 -26.64 -15.20 -19.87
N TYR A 401 -25.72 -15.82 -19.16
CA TYR A 401 -24.29 -15.65 -19.31
C TYR A 401 -23.65 -16.94 -19.83
N ARG A 402 -22.59 -16.82 -20.62
CA ARG A 402 -21.77 -17.96 -21.05
C ARG A 402 -20.38 -17.80 -20.43
N ALA A 403 -19.91 -18.86 -19.78
CA ALA A 403 -18.59 -18.93 -19.17
C ALA A 403 -17.85 -20.19 -19.64
N THR A 404 -16.52 -20.16 -19.63
CA THR A 404 -15.69 -21.35 -19.87
C THR A 404 -14.77 -21.56 -18.68
N LEU A 405 -14.93 -22.69 -17.99
CA LEU A 405 -14.13 -23.10 -16.85
C LEU A 405 -12.90 -23.88 -17.34
N ARG A 406 -11.75 -23.63 -16.73
CA ARG A 406 -10.48 -24.33 -16.95
C ARG A 406 -9.78 -24.51 -15.60
N ARG A 407 -8.85 -25.48 -15.52
CA ARG A 407 -8.01 -25.70 -14.34
C ARG A 407 -7.10 -24.50 -14.08
#